data_AF-A0A7G1IKU8-F1
#
_entry.id   AF-A0A7G1IKU8-F1
#
_cell.length_a   1.000
_cell.length_b   1.000
_cell.length_c   1.000
_cell.angle_alpha   90.00
_cell.angle_beta   90.00
_cell.angle_gamma   90.00
#
_symmetry.space_group_name_H-M   'P 1'
#
loop_
_entity.id
_entity.type
_entity.pdbx_description
1 polymer ?
#
loop_
_entity_poly.entity_id
_entity_poly.type
_entity_poly.pdbx_seq_one_letter_code
_entity_poly.pdbx_strand_id
1 'polypeptide(L)'
;MFTDRQAAAFGRIQNHYAAYFGENSTKYGLLPQLITDKAQIRDLTAFFAWTAWAAAAERPGHKYSYTNNWPAEQRVDNGPTAAVILWSALSLIALLGGIGIMFAIYGRWSQRSAGTAPRCPTSPSANPAR
;
A
#
# COMPACT_ATOMS: atom_id res chain seq x y z
N MET A 1 -3.99 15.88 -26.88
CA MET A 1 -4.76 17.13 -26.64
C MET A 1 -6.03 16.78 -25.89
N PHE A 2 -6.51 17.66 -25.01
CA PHE A 2 -7.80 17.45 -24.32
C PHE A 2 -8.96 17.61 -25.30
N THR A 3 -10.00 16.81 -25.12
CA THR A 3 -11.31 17.03 -25.74
C THR A 3 -11.96 18.28 -25.16
N ASP A 4 -12.94 18.87 -25.86
CA ASP A 4 -13.69 20.04 -25.38
C ASP A 4 -14.30 19.81 -24.00
N ARG A 5 -14.79 18.59 -23.74
CA ARG A 5 -15.33 18.19 -22.44
C ARG A 5 -14.27 18.17 -21.34
N GLN A 6 -13.07 17.68 -21.66
CA GLN A 6 -11.93 17.67 -20.72
C GLN A 6 -11.42 19.10 -20.45
N ALA A 7 -11.36 19.96 -21.46
CA ALA A 7 -11.00 21.37 -21.28
C ALA A 7 -12.02 22.11 -20.40
N ALA A 8 -13.32 21.90 -20.63
CA ALA A 8 -14.37 22.47 -19.78
C ALA A 8 -14.32 21.93 -18.35
N ALA A 9 -14.00 20.64 -18.16
CA ALA A 9 -13.81 20.05 -16.84
C ALA A 9 -12.59 20.64 -16.12
N PHE A 10 -11.48 20.86 -16.83
CA PHE A 10 -10.29 21.50 -16.28
C PHE A 10 -10.59 22.90 -15.76
N GLY A 11 -11.34 23.72 -16.51
CA GLY A 11 -11.76 25.05 -16.04
C GLY A 11 -12.62 25.00 -14.76
N ARG A 12 -13.49 23.99 -14.62
CA ARG A 12 -14.27 23.78 -13.38
C ARG A 12 -13.39 23.41 -12.20
N ILE A 13 -12.41 22.54 -12.40
CA ILE A 13 -11.45 22.11 -11.37
C ILE A 13 -10.59 23.28 -10.89
N GLN A 14 -10.18 24.16 -11.81
CA GLN A 14 -9.45 25.39 -11.46
C GLN A 14 -10.25 26.28 -10.51
N ASN A 15 -11.50 26.56 -10.85
CA ASN A 15 -12.37 27.38 -10.00
C ASN A 15 -12.63 26.72 -8.64
N HIS A 16 -12.80 25.39 -8.60
CA HIS A 16 -12.99 24.64 -7.37
C HIS A 16 -11.78 24.78 -6.44
N TYR A 17 -10.57 24.53 -6.93
CA TYR A 17 -9.37 24.62 -6.11
C TYR A 17 -8.99 26.06 -5.77
N ALA A 18 -9.29 27.04 -6.63
CA ALA A 18 -9.18 28.46 -6.27
C ALA A 18 -10.04 28.81 -5.04
N ALA A 19 -11.29 28.34 -5.01
CA ALA A 19 -12.17 28.55 -3.87
C ALA A 19 -11.70 27.79 -2.63
N TYR A 20 -11.27 26.54 -2.79
CA TYR A 20 -10.81 25.69 -1.68
C TYR A 20 -9.54 26.23 -1.00
N PHE A 21 -8.51 26.59 -1.77
CA PHE A 21 -7.25 27.11 -1.23
C PHE A 21 -7.28 28.60 -0.90
N GLY A 22 -8.21 29.35 -1.51
CA GLY A 22 -8.43 30.77 -1.22
C GLY A 22 -9.43 31.02 -0.09
N GLU A 23 -10.04 29.99 0.48
CA GLU A 23 -11.02 30.12 1.56
C GLU A 23 -10.37 30.79 2.78
N ASN A 24 -11.05 31.80 3.34
CA ASN A 24 -10.61 32.45 4.58
C ASN A 24 -11.06 31.62 5.80
N SER A 25 -10.60 30.38 5.88
CA SER A 25 -11.02 29.42 6.90
C SER A 25 -9.94 28.36 7.13
N THR A 26 -9.91 27.80 8.34
CA THR A 26 -9.09 26.64 8.71
C THR A 26 -9.87 25.33 8.67
N LYS A 27 -11.09 25.33 8.13
CA LYS A 27 -12.01 24.18 8.11
C LYS A 27 -11.40 22.86 7.62
N TYR A 28 -10.44 22.93 6.69
CA TYR A 28 -9.78 21.76 6.12
C TYR A 28 -8.36 21.52 6.67
N GLY A 29 -8.01 22.14 7.80
CA GLY A 29 -6.66 22.09 8.39
C GLY A 29 -5.62 22.90 7.61
N LEU A 30 -6.06 23.74 6.67
CA LEU A 30 -5.20 24.64 5.90
C LEU A 30 -5.14 26.03 6.55
N LEU A 31 -4.08 26.79 6.28
CA LEU A 31 -4.05 28.20 6.63
C LEU A 31 -5.11 28.97 5.83
N PRO A 32 -5.75 30.01 6.41
CA PRO A 32 -6.65 30.87 5.66
C PRO A 32 -5.94 31.51 4.47
N GLN A 33 -6.62 31.58 3.33
CA GLN A 33 -6.07 32.20 2.11
C GLN A 33 -4.72 31.61 1.67
N LEU A 34 -4.53 30.30 1.85
CA LEU A 34 -3.27 29.61 1.58
C LEU A 34 -2.72 29.87 0.17
N ILE A 35 -3.58 29.87 -0.85
CA ILE A 35 -3.21 30.19 -2.23
C ILE A 35 -4.28 31.10 -2.84
N THR A 36 -3.92 32.33 -3.17
CA THR A 36 -4.82 33.33 -3.78
C THR A 36 -4.36 33.78 -5.17
N ASP A 37 -3.10 33.57 -5.52
CA ASP A 37 -2.58 33.87 -6.85
C ASP A 37 -3.16 32.91 -7.90
N LYS A 38 -3.80 33.48 -8.92
CA LYS A 38 -4.39 32.74 -10.04
C LYS A 38 -3.35 31.93 -10.83
N ALA A 39 -2.11 32.43 -10.95
CA ALA A 39 -1.05 31.71 -11.65
C ALA A 39 -0.67 30.43 -10.88
N GLN A 40 -0.51 30.53 -9.57
CA GLN A 40 -0.22 29.39 -8.69
C GLN A 40 -1.34 28.35 -8.70
N ILE A 41 -2.61 28.79 -8.65
CA ILE A 41 -3.75 27.87 -8.78
C ILE A 41 -3.73 27.16 -10.13
N ARG A 42 -3.45 27.88 -11.22
CA ARG A 42 -3.37 27.27 -12.56
C ARG A 42 -2.28 26.19 -12.62
N ASP A 43 -1.11 26.46 -12.07
CA ASP A 43 0.01 25.53 -12.12
C ASP A 43 -0.22 24.32 -11.20
N LEU A 44 -0.80 24.52 -10.00
CA LEU A 44 -1.19 23.43 -9.10
C LEU A 44 -2.26 22.52 -9.71
N THR A 45 -3.29 23.10 -10.30
CA THR A 45 -4.37 22.35 -10.94
C THR A 45 -3.89 21.63 -12.20
N ALA A 46 -2.93 22.20 -12.94
CA ALA A 46 -2.26 21.51 -14.04
C ALA A 46 -1.48 20.29 -13.55
N PHE A 47 -0.77 20.41 -12.41
CA PHE A 47 -0.11 19.26 -11.78
C PHE A 47 -1.11 18.17 -11.37
N PHE A 48 -2.24 18.52 -10.74
CA PHE A 48 -3.30 17.56 -10.42
C PHE A 48 -3.91 16.89 -11.66
N ALA A 49 -4.12 17.65 -12.73
CA ALA A 49 -4.62 17.10 -13.99
C ALA A 49 -3.61 16.14 -14.62
N TRP A 50 -2.31 16.44 -14.53
CA TRP A 50 -1.25 15.55 -15.01
C TRP A 50 -1.17 14.24 -14.21
N THR A 51 -1.23 14.29 -12.87
CA THR A 51 -1.24 13.07 -12.05
C THR A 51 -2.50 12.24 -12.28
N ALA A 52 -3.67 12.88 -12.41
CA ALA A 52 -4.93 12.21 -12.74
C ALA A 52 -4.90 11.57 -14.14
N TRP A 53 -4.29 12.24 -15.12
CA TRP A 53 -4.06 11.66 -16.45
C TRP A 53 -3.15 10.42 -16.36
N ALA A 54 -2.03 10.50 -15.64
CA ALA A 54 -1.13 9.35 -15.47
C ALA A 54 -1.85 8.17 -14.78
N ALA A 55 -2.74 8.46 -13.83
CA ALA A 55 -3.53 7.46 -13.12
C ALA A 55 -4.58 6.74 -13.98
N ALA A 56 -5.06 7.36 -15.06
CA ALA A 56 -6.14 6.84 -15.90
C ALA A 56 -5.70 6.43 -17.33
N ALA A 57 -4.59 6.97 -17.84
CA ALA A 57 -4.12 6.70 -19.19
C ALA A 57 -3.40 5.36 -19.26
N GLU A 58 -3.86 4.46 -20.14
CA GLU A 58 -3.18 3.20 -20.44
C GLU A 58 -1.75 3.45 -20.91
N ARG A 59 -0.81 2.65 -20.38
CA ARG A 59 0.57 2.65 -20.87
C ARG A 59 0.61 2.02 -22.27
N PRO A 60 1.40 2.56 -23.22
CA PRO A 60 1.59 1.94 -24.52
C PRO A 60 1.97 0.46 -24.42
N GLY A 61 1.22 -0.40 -25.11
CA GLY A 61 1.43 -1.85 -25.11
C GLY A 61 0.85 -2.61 -23.90
N HIS A 62 0.18 -1.92 -22.97
CA HIS A 62 -0.46 -2.53 -21.80
C HIS A 62 -1.92 -2.10 -21.67
N LYS A 63 -2.73 -2.94 -21.00
CA LYS A 63 -4.15 -2.68 -20.71
C LYS A 63 -4.37 -2.14 -19.29
N TYR A 64 -3.38 -1.41 -18.77
CA TYR A 64 -3.43 -0.80 -17.45
C TYR A 64 -2.69 0.53 -17.45
N SER A 65 -3.07 1.43 -16.53
CA SER A 65 -2.55 2.79 -16.49
C SER A 65 -1.10 2.89 -16.02
N TYR A 66 -0.48 4.08 -16.12
CA TYR A 66 0.90 4.30 -15.66
C TYR A 66 1.10 4.01 -14.17
N THR A 67 0.03 4.00 -13.37
CA THR A 67 0.03 3.70 -11.93
C THR A 67 -0.44 2.27 -11.61
N ASN A 68 -0.60 1.39 -12.61
CA ASN A 68 -1.19 0.05 -12.48
C ASN A 68 -2.66 0.07 -12.03
N ASN A 69 -3.48 0.91 -12.66
CA ASN A 69 -4.92 1.09 -12.39
C ASN A 69 -5.24 1.63 -10.99
N TRP A 70 -4.32 2.40 -10.41
CA TRP A 70 -4.58 3.15 -9.19
C TRP A 70 -4.92 4.61 -9.52
N PRO A 71 -5.91 5.25 -8.86
CA PRO A 71 -6.77 4.73 -7.81
C PRO A 71 -7.94 3.91 -8.37
N ALA A 72 -8.59 3.12 -7.51
CA ALA A 72 -9.78 2.36 -7.87
C ALA A 72 -10.91 3.32 -8.29
N GLU A 73 -11.24 3.33 -9.57
CA GLU A 73 -12.24 4.22 -10.16
C GLU A 73 -12.88 3.56 -11.38
N GLN A 74 -14.13 3.14 -11.24
CA GLN A 74 -14.85 2.41 -12.28
C GLN A 74 -15.12 3.26 -13.53
N ARG A 75 -15.24 4.59 -13.39
CA ARG A 75 -15.55 5.48 -14.53
C ARG A 75 -14.43 5.56 -15.57
N VAL A 76 -13.21 5.19 -15.19
CA VAL A 76 -12.03 5.15 -16.07
C VAL A 76 -11.49 3.74 -16.24
N ASP A 77 -12.27 2.72 -15.86
CA ASP A 77 -11.90 1.30 -15.89
C ASP A 77 -10.63 0.95 -15.07
N ASN A 78 -10.38 1.72 -14.01
CA ASN A 78 -9.32 1.41 -13.06
C ASN A 78 -9.79 0.31 -12.09
N GLY A 79 -9.61 -0.94 -12.51
CA GLY A 79 -9.82 -2.14 -11.69
C GLY A 79 -8.52 -2.88 -11.34
N PRO A 80 -8.56 -3.84 -10.38
CA PRO A 80 -7.40 -4.66 -10.02
C PRO A 80 -6.82 -5.37 -11.24
N THR A 81 -5.51 -5.24 -11.45
CA THR A 81 -4.82 -5.94 -12.54
C THR A 81 -4.57 -7.41 -12.16
N ALA A 82 -4.48 -8.28 -13.17
CA ALA A 82 -4.15 -9.69 -12.95
C ALA A 82 -2.82 -9.89 -12.20
N ALA A 83 -1.84 -9.02 -12.46
CA ALA A 83 -0.54 -9.05 -11.80
C ALA A 83 -0.65 -8.78 -10.30
N VAL A 84 -1.45 -7.79 -9.88
CA VAL A 84 -1.66 -7.47 -8.46
C VAL A 84 -2.24 -8.68 -7.72
N ILE A 85 -3.25 -9.32 -8.29
CA ILE A 85 -3.90 -10.50 -7.68
C ILE A 85 -2.90 -11.66 -7.55
N LEU A 86 -2.15 -11.95 -8.62
CA LEU A 86 -1.17 -13.04 -8.64
C LEU A 86 -0.06 -12.84 -7.60
N TRP A 87 0.57 -11.67 -7.60
CA TRP A 87 1.68 -11.40 -6.69
C TRP A 87 1.23 -11.34 -5.23
N SER A 88 0.04 -10.82 -4.93
CA SER A 88 -0.52 -10.87 -3.57
C SER A 88 -0.70 -12.31 -3.07
N ALA A 89 -1.27 -13.20 -3.90
CA ALA A 89 -1.44 -14.61 -3.54
C ALA A 89 -0.09 -15.32 -3.32
N LEU A 90 0.88 -15.08 -4.21
CA LEU A 90 2.23 -15.65 -4.08
C LEU A 90 2.94 -15.15 -2.82
N SER A 91 2.86 -13.86 -2.50
CA SER A 91 3.43 -13.30 -1.27
C SER A 91 2.82 -13.91 -0.01
N LEU A 92 1.50 -14.14 0.00
CA LEU A 92 0.83 -14.79 1.12
C LEU A 92 1.31 -16.24 1.30
N ILE A 93 1.40 -17.00 0.20
CA ILE A 93 1.92 -18.38 0.23
C ILE A 93 3.37 -18.40 0.73
N ALA A 94 4.21 -17.51 0.20
CA ALA A 94 5.61 -17.40 0.60
C ALA A 94 5.77 -17.06 2.09
N LEU A 95 4.94 -16.14 2.61
CA LEU A 95 4.92 -15.78 4.02
C LEU A 95 4.56 -16.98 4.91
N LEU A 96 3.45 -17.67 4.60
CA LEU A 96 3.00 -18.83 5.36
C LEU A 96 4.00 -19.99 5.28
N GLY A 97 4.55 -20.24 4.09
CA GLY A 97 5.61 -21.22 3.89
C GLY A 97 6.87 -20.90 4.70
N GLY A 98 7.29 -19.64 4.71
CA GLY A 98 8.43 -19.17 5.51
C GLY A 98 8.22 -19.37 7.01
N ILE A 99 7.04 -19.05 7.52
CA ILE A 99 6.67 -19.29 8.94
C ILE A 99 6.69 -20.78 9.26
N GLY A 100 6.14 -21.63 8.38
CA GLY A 100 6.15 -23.08 8.58
C GLY A 100 7.56 -23.67 8.60
N ILE A 101 8.42 -23.26 7.66
CA ILE A 101 9.83 -23.68 7.61
C ILE A 101 10.57 -23.24 8.88
N MET A 102 10.35 -22.00 9.34
CA MET A 102 10.94 -21.48 10.56
C MET A 102 10.57 -22.35 11.78
N PHE A 103 9.30 -22.69 11.95
CA PHE A 103 8.87 -23.58 13.03
C PHE A 103 9.44 -24.99 12.92
N ALA A 104 9.55 -25.54 11.71
CA ALA A 104 10.12 -26.87 11.50
C ALA A 104 11.62 -26.93 11.87
N ILE A 105 12.39 -25.91 11.48
CA ILE A 105 13.82 -25.80 11.84
C ILE A 105 13.97 -25.66 13.36
N TYR A 106 13.20 -24.76 13.98
CA TYR A 106 13.24 -24.54 15.43
C TYR A 106 12.85 -25.80 16.20
N GLY A 107 11.75 -26.46 15.84
CA GLY A 107 11.30 -27.71 16.47
C GLY A 107 12.33 -28.83 16.34
N ARG A 108 12.95 -28.99 15.16
CA ARG A 108 14.03 -29.98 14.94
C ARG A 108 15.26 -29.68 15.80
N TRP A 109 15.63 -28.41 15.95
CA TRP A 109 16.76 -28.02 16.80
C TRP A 109 16.46 -28.27 18.28
N SER A 110 15.28 -27.86 18.76
CA SER A 110 14.83 -28.10 20.14
C SER A 110 14.81 -29.58 20.54
N GLN A 111 14.29 -30.47 19.68
CA GLN A 111 14.28 -31.92 19.93
C GLN A 111 15.70 -32.51 20.03
N ARG A 112 16.65 -32.02 19.22
CA ARG A 112 18.05 -32.43 19.30
C ARG A 112 18.70 -32.00 20.62
N SER A 113 18.42 -30.79 21.09
CA SER A 113 18.92 -30.28 22.38
C SER A 113 18.35 -31.04 23.59
N ALA A 114 17.09 -31.47 23.51
CA ALA A 114 16.43 -32.22 24.58
C ALA A 114 17.02 -33.63 24.78
N GLY A 115 17.59 -34.24 23.74
CA GLY A 115 18.26 -35.55 23.83
C GLY A 115 19.60 -35.53 24.56
N THR A 116 20.18 -34.36 24.82
CA THR A 116 21.50 -34.18 25.46
C THR A 116 21.40 -33.67 26.90
N ALA A 117 20.18 -33.43 27.42
CA ALA A 117 20.03 -33.07 28.82
C ALA A 117 20.46 -34.24 29.72
N PRO A 118 21.44 -34.06 30.63
CA PRO A 118 21.86 -35.12 31.52
C PRO A 118 20.67 -35.55 32.37
N ARG A 119 20.27 -36.82 32.27
CA ARG A 119 19.33 -37.39 33.23
C ARG A 119 20.02 -37.33 34.59
N CYS A 120 19.47 -36.58 35.54
CA CYS A 120 19.96 -36.59 36.91
C CYS A 120 20.01 -38.04 37.40
N PRO A 121 21.13 -38.51 37.98
CA PRO A 121 21.17 -39.85 38.54
C PRO A 121 20.15 -39.90 39.68
N THR A 122 19.21 -40.83 39.59
CA THR A 122 18.34 -41.19 40.70
C THR A 122 19.22 -41.66 41.86
N SER A 123 19.18 -40.91 42.96
CA SER A 123 19.93 -41.24 44.19
C SER A 123 19.58 -42.66 44.64
N PRO A 124 20.55 -43.52 45.04
CA PRO A 124 20.23 -44.85 45.52
C PRO A 124 19.42 -44.71 46.81
N SER A 125 18.25 -45.34 46.85
CA SER A 125 17.44 -45.46 48.06
C SER A 125 18.31 -46.02 49.18
N ALA A 126 18.50 -45.24 50.24
CA ALA A 126 19.14 -45.70 51.46
C ALA A 126 18.38 -46.92 51.98
N ASN A 127 19.07 -48.04 52.06
CA ASN A 127 18.60 -49.25 52.74
C ASN A 127 18.66 -48.99 54.25
N PRO A 128 17.54 -48.98 55.00
CA PRO A 128 17.64 -49.00 56.45
C PRO A 128 17.94 -50.43 56.90
N ALA A 129 19.13 -50.59 57.49
CA ALA A 129 19.49 -51.77 58.27
C ALA A 129 18.67 -51.83 59.58
N ARG A 130 18.43 -53.07 60.01
CA ARG A 130 17.82 -53.58 61.26
C ARG A 130 16.30 -53.76 61.28
#